data_AF-A0A7Y5DUH0-F1
#
_entry.id   AF-A0A7Y5DUH0-F1
#
_cell.length_a   1.000
_cell.length_b   1.000
_cell.length_c   1.000
_cell.angle_alpha   90.00
_cell.angle_beta   90.00
_cell.angle_gamma   90.00
#
_symmetry.space_group_name_H-M   'P 1'
#
loop_
_entity.id
_entity.type
_entity.pdbx_description
1 polymer ?
#
loop_
_entity_poly.entity_id
_entity_poly.type
_entity_poly.pdbx_seq_one_letter_code
_entity_poly.pdbx_strand_id
1 'polypeptide(L)'
;MGLAVAVIGALLQGCALFSIGGYGPDGQSREDFEQRVEAVFRLQNRMTSEVMMLQEGDGATDHHEAIFQAERLMEKNCSYLNEYVSRDIDGLRKGLLLQRHVEKSVVDCETAAHSVEALLKAR
;
A
#
# COMPACT_ATOMS: atom_id res chain seq x y z
N MET A 1 57.21 -1.82 -21.60
CA MET A 1 55.83 -2.34 -21.70
C MET A 1 55.17 -2.33 -20.31
N GLY A 2 54.95 -1.16 -19.70
CA GLY A 2 54.51 -1.12 -18.30
C GLY A 2 53.60 0.05 -17.91
N LEU A 3 53.19 0.89 -18.86
CA LEU A 3 52.40 2.10 -18.60
C LEU A 3 50.98 2.07 -19.18
N ALA A 4 50.64 1.05 -19.99
CA ALA A 4 49.32 0.98 -20.65
C ALA A 4 48.25 0.22 -19.85
N VAL A 5 48.63 -0.51 -18.79
CA VAL A 5 47.69 -1.40 -18.07
C VAL A 5 46.97 -0.69 -16.90
N ALA A 6 47.49 0.45 -16.43
CA ALA A 6 46.96 1.10 -15.23
C ALA A 6 45.72 1.99 -15.46
N VAL A 7 45.34 2.30 -16.70
CA VAL A 7 44.25 3.28 -16.98
C VAL A 7 42.88 2.61 -17.13
N ILE A 8 42.81 1.29 -17.39
CA ILE A 8 41.54 0.61 -17.68
C ILE A 8 40.80 0.17 -16.40
N GLY A 9 41.49 0.09 -15.24
CA GLY A 9 40.88 -0.34 -13.97
C GLY A 9 40.00 0.69 -13.26
N ALA A 10 40.07 1.97 -13.64
CA ALA A 10 39.38 3.05 -12.92
C ALA A 10 37.94 3.34 -13.40
N LEU A 11 37.50 2.73 -14.51
CA LEU A 11 36.18 3.01 -15.11
C LEU A 11 35.05 2.10 -14.62
N LEU A 12 35.33 1.08 -13.79
CA LEU A 12 34.33 0.11 -13.31
C LEU A 12 33.76 0.40 -11.91
N GLN A 13 34.20 1.46 -11.22
CA GLN A 13 33.66 1.85 -9.91
C GLN A 13 32.37 2.70 -10.00
N GLY A 14 31.84 2.95 -11.21
CA GLY A 14 30.71 3.85 -11.44
C GLY A 14 29.30 3.29 -11.23
N CYS A 15 29.11 1.99 -10.99
CA CYS A 15 27.75 1.40 -10.93
C CYS A 15 27.17 1.18 -9.52
N ALA A 16 27.89 1.50 -8.45
CA ALA A 16 27.42 1.24 -7.08
C ALA A 16 26.60 2.41 -6.45
N LEU A 17 26.51 3.56 -7.13
CA LEU A 17 25.93 4.78 -6.56
C LEU A 17 24.44 5.02 -6.89
N PHE A 18 23.78 4.12 -7.64
CA PHE A 18 22.42 4.36 -8.15
C PHE A 18 21.26 3.78 -7.31
N SER A 19 21.52 3.16 -6.16
CA SER A 19 20.45 2.65 -5.29
C SER A 19 20.13 3.52 -4.07
N ILE A 20 20.60 4.78 -4.03
CA ILE A 20 20.22 5.74 -2.98
C ILE A 20 18.90 6.42 -3.37
N GLY A 21 17.84 5.62 -3.44
CA GLY A 21 16.48 6.11 -3.66
C GLY A 21 15.54 5.26 -2.83
N GLY A 22 15.18 5.76 -1.65
CA GLY A 22 14.15 5.14 -0.82
C GLY A 22 12.85 5.02 -1.61
N TYR A 23 12.16 3.90 -1.43
CA TYR A 23 10.90 3.57 -2.09
C TYR A 23 9.74 3.80 -1.11
N GLY A 24 8.64 4.37 -1.59
CA GLY A 24 7.48 4.63 -0.73
C GLY A 24 7.64 5.87 0.18
N PRO A 25 6.64 6.12 1.05
CA PRO A 25 6.53 7.37 1.80
C PRO A 25 7.61 7.55 2.88
N ASP A 26 8.16 6.46 3.40
CA ASP A 26 9.16 6.48 4.47
C ASP A 26 10.59 6.24 3.94
N GLY A 27 10.74 6.19 2.61
CA GLY A 27 12.02 5.90 1.96
C GLY A 27 12.54 4.50 2.24
N GLN A 28 11.65 3.53 2.50
CA GLN A 28 11.98 2.14 2.78
C GLN A 28 12.50 1.36 1.55
N SER A 29 12.89 0.10 1.72
CA SER A 29 13.20 -0.76 0.57
C SER A 29 11.91 -1.10 -0.21
N ARG A 30 12.06 -1.49 -1.48
CA ARG A 30 10.91 -1.91 -2.30
C ARG A 30 10.21 -3.14 -1.70
N GLU A 31 10.99 -4.08 -1.15
CA GLU A 31 10.45 -5.29 -0.51
C GLU A 31 9.62 -4.94 0.73
N ASP A 32 10.14 -4.07 1.60
CA ASP A 32 9.40 -3.61 2.79
C ASP A 32 8.11 -2.88 2.41
N PHE A 33 8.15 -2.10 1.33
CA PHE A 33 6.95 -1.43 0.82
C PHE A 33 5.93 -2.42 0.28
N GLU A 34 6.35 -3.42 -0.50
CA GLU A 34 5.48 -4.46 -1.02
C GLU A 34 4.81 -5.25 0.12
N GLN A 35 5.57 -5.59 1.17
CA GLN A 35 5.03 -6.22 2.38
C GLN A 35 4.01 -5.33 3.09
N ARG A 36 4.27 -4.03 3.23
CA ARG A 36 3.30 -3.08 3.81
C ARG A 36 2.02 -3.00 2.98
N VAL A 37 2.14 -2.88 1.66
CA VAL A 37 0.99 -2.86 0.73
C VAL A 37 0.11 -4.10 0.92
N GLU A 38 0.73 -5.28 0.99
CA GLU A 38 0.01 -6.52 1.23
C GLU A 38 -0.67 -6.54 2.62
N ALA A 39 0.02 -6.09 3.66
CA ALA A 39 -0.53 -6.01 5.01
C ALA A 39 -1.75 -5.06 5.06
N VAL A 40 -1.67 -3.91 4.41
CA VAL A 40 -2.76 -2.93 4.34
C VAL A 40 -3.94 -3.48 3.55
N PHE A 41 -3.70 -4.15 2.42
CA PHE A 41 -4.76 -4.80 1.64
C PHE A 41 -5.49 -5.88 2.46
N ARG A 42 -4.74 -6.73 3.19
CA ARG A 42 -5.31 -7.74 4.09
C ARG A 42 -6.13 -7.10 5.22
N LEU A 43 -5.64 -6.00 5.79
CA LEU A 43 -6.35 -5.25 6.83
C LEU A 43 -7.68 -4.72 6.31
N GLN A 44 -7.67 -4.00 5.18
CA GLN A 44 -8.89 -3.47 4.56
C GLN A 44 -9.91 -4.57 4.27
N ASN A 45 -9.49 -5.68 3.67
CA ASN A 45 -10.40 -6.79 3.35
C ASN A 45 -11.03 -7.41 4.60
N ARG A 46 -10.25 -7.52 5.69
CA ARG A 46 -10.79 -7.98 6.98
C ARG A 46 -11.86 -7.01 7.49
N MET A 47 -11.59 -5.71 7.46
CA MET A 47 -12.54 -4.69 7.91
C MET A 47 -13.82 -4.69 7.09
N THR A 48 -13.73 -4.69 5.75
CA THR A 48 -14.90 -4.81 4.87
C THR A 48 -15.71 -6.08 5.18
N SER A 49 -15.03 -7.21 5.42
CA SER A 49 -15.72 -8.46 5.79
C SER A 49 -16.45 -8.36 7.14
N GLU A 50 -15.84 -7.74 8.14
CA GLU A 50 -16.46 -7.52 9.44
C GLU A 50 -17.65 -6.55 9.36
N VAL A 51 -17.56 -5.50 8.53
CA VAL A 51 -18.67 -4.56 8.33
C VAL A 51 -19.83 -5.20 7.58
N MET A 52 -19.58 -6.07 6.59
CA MET A 52 -20.64 -6.84 5.93
C MET A 52 -21.43 -7.70 6.93
N MET A 53 -20.77 -8.33 7.91
CA MET A 53 -21.47 -9.11 8.95
C MET A 53 -22.36 -8.25 9.86
N LEU A 54 -22.09 -6.95 10.02
CA LEU A 54 -22.96 -6.05 10.77
C LEU A 54 -24.29 -5.79 10.06
N GLN A 55 -24.25 -5.68 8.74
CA GLN A 55 -25.43 -5.40 7.91
C GLN A 55 -26.46 -6.54 7.99
N GLU A 56 -26.00 -7.76 8.28
CA GLU A 56 -26.84 -8.95 8.36
C GLU A 56 -27.49 -9.15 9.75
N GLY A 57 -26.94 -8.56 10.80
CA GLY A 57 -27.17 -9.02 12.19
C GLY A 57 -27.97 -8.11 13.13
N ASP A 58 -28.01 -6.79 12.92
CA ASP A 58 -28.57 -5.85 13.90
C ASP A 58 -29.29 -4.67 13.25
N GLY A 59 -30.31 -4.13 13.95
CA GLY A 59 -30.98 -2.88 13.55
C GLY A 59 -29.99 -1.70 13.47
N ALA A 60 -30.28 -0.73 12.61
CA ALA A 60 -29.43 0.44 12.43
C ALA A 60 -29.32 1.24 13.74
N THR A 61 -28.12 1.33 14.30
CA THR A 61 -27.76 2.20 15.42
C THR A 61 -26.90 3.35 14.92
N ASP A 62 -26.82 4.45 15.68
CA ASP A 62 -25.91 5.56 15.37
C ASP A 62 -24.44 5.10 15.28
N HIS A 63 -24.07 4.04 16.02
CA HIS A 63 -22.75 3.42 15.97
C HIS A 63 -22.51 2.69 14.64
N HIS A 64 -23.51 1.98 14.12
CA HIS A 64 -23.42 1.33 12.81
C HIS A 64 -23.27 2.36 11.68
N GLU A 65 -23.98 3.49 11.75
CA GLU A 65 -23.79 4.56 10.75
C GLU A 65 -22.35 5.11 10.78
N ALA A 66 -21.77 5.31 11.96
CA ALA A 66 -20.37 5.74 12.08
C ALA A 66 -19.40 4.72 11.44
N ILE A 67 -19.63 3.42 11.64
CA ILE A 67 -18.85 2.35 11.01
C ILE A 67 -18.99 2.40 9.48
N PHE A 68 -20.21 2.53 8.94
CA PHE A 68 -20.42 2.60 7.49
C PHE A 68 -19.82 3.85 6.86
N GLN A 69 -19.84 5.00 7.54
CA GLN A 69 -19.15 6.20 7.09
C GLN A 69 -17.63 5.99 7.03
N ALA A 70 -17.07 5.36 8.07
CA ALA A 70 -15.64 5.05 8.12
C ALA A 70 -15.24 4.04 7.04
N GLU A 71 -16.05 3.01 6.78
CA GLU A 71 -15.83 2.04 5.69
C GLU A 71 -15.81 2.73 4.32
N ARG A 72 -16.79 3.58 4.02
CA ARG A 72 -16.80 4.34 2.74
C ARG A 72 -15.55 5.21 2.57
N LEU A 73 -15.07 5.81 3.65
CA LEU A 73 -13.83 6.59 3.62
C LEU A 73 -12.61 5.70 3.38
N MET A 74 -12.56 4.53 4.03
CA MET A 74 -11.53 3.51 3.81
C MET A 74 -11.51 3.06 2.35
N GLU A 75 -12.65 2.67 1.78
CA GLU A 75 -12.74 2.26 0.37
C GLU A 75 -12.23 3.34 -0.58
N LYS A 76 -12.58 4.61 -0.33
CA LYS A 76 -12.11 5.74 -1.12
C LYS A 76 -10.59 5.91 -1.04
N ASN A 77 -10.03 5.89 0.18
CA ASN A 77 -8.59 6.06 0.39
C ASN A 77 -7.78 4.89 -0.16
N CYS A 78 -8.35 3.68 -0.14
CA CYS A 78 -7.73 2.46 -0.63
C CYS A 78 -7.98 2.20 -2.12
N SER A 79 -8.69 3.08 -2.84
CA SER A 79 -9.08 2.86 -4.24
C SER A 79 -7.91 2.53 -5.18
N TYR A 80 -6.78 3.24 -5.07
CA TYR A 80 -5.59 2.95 -5.87
C TYR A 80 -4.94 1.61 -5.51
N LEU A 81 -4.95 1.24 -4.23
CA LEU A 81 -4.46 -0.06 -3.76
C LEU A 81 -5.32 -1.19 -4.32
N ASN A 82 -6.64 -1.03 -4.27
CA ASN A 82 -7.60 -1.98 -4.83
C ASN A 82 -7.43 -2.13 -6.36
N GLU A 83 -7.26 -1.03 -7.10
CA GLU A 83 -6.97 -1.08 -8.54
C GLU A 83 -5.64 -1.79 -8.82
N TYR A 84 -4.61 -1.52 -8.01
CA TYR A 84 -3.30 -2.15 -8.15
C TYR A 84 -3.36 -3.66 -7.95
N VAL A 85 -4.03 -4.12 -6.90
CA VAL A 85 -4.19 -5.55 -6.61
C VAL A 85 -5.12 -6.22 -7.62
N SER A 86 -6.23 -5.58 -8.01
CA SER A 86 -7.13 -6.12 -9.04
C SER A 86 -6.39 -6.34 -10.36
N ARG A 87 -5.57 -5.38 -10.80
CA ARG A 87 -4.74 -5.55 -12.00
C ARG A 87 -3.72 -6.67 -11.85
N ASP A 88 -3.15 -6.85 -10.68
CA ASP A 88 -2.21 -7.95 -10.42
C ASP A 88 -2.88 -9.31 -10.58
N ILE A 89 -4.06 -9.48 -9.95
CA ILE A 89 -4.88 -10.69 -10.03
C ILE A 89 -5.29 -10.99 -11.47
N ASP A 90 -5.69 -9.96 -12.22
CA ASP A 90 -6.11 -10.09 -13.62
C ASP A 90 -4.91 -10.28 -14.60
N GLY A 91 -3.67 -10.29 -14.10
CA GLY A 91 -2.47 -10.36 -14.94
C GLY A 91 -2.27 -9.13 -15.83
N LEU A 92 -2.92 -8.01 -15.49
CA LEU A 92 -2.85 -6.74 -16.21
C LEU A 92 -1.62 -5.94 -15.80
N ARG A 93 -1.12 -5.12 -16.73
CA ARG A 93 0.03 -4.25 -16.45
C ARG A 93 -0.33 -3.17 -15.44
N LYS A 94 0.45 -3.10 -14.36
CA LYS A 94 0.41 -2.03 -13.36
C LYS A 94 1.29 -0.88 -13.86
N GLY A 95 0.66 0.16 -14.40
CA GLY A 95 1.39 1.33 -14.91
C GLY A 95 2.13 2.09 -13.80
N LEU A 96 3.25 2.75 -14.16
CA LEU A 96 4.07 3.53 -13.21
C LEU A 96 3.28 4.63 -12.47
N LEU A 97 2.26 5.20 -13.12
CA LEU A 97 1.38 6.20 -12.50
C LEU A 97 0.58 5.57 -11.35
N LEU A 98 -0.02 4.41 -11.57
CA LEU A 98 -0.78 3.70 -10.54
C LEU A 98 0.14 3.30 -9.37
N GLN A 99 1.34 2.81 -9.67
CA GLN A 99 2.33 2.48 -8.64
C GLN A 99 2.67 3.69 -7.75
N ARG A 100 2.92 4.87 -8.35
CA ARG A 100 3.12 6.13 -7.61
C ARG A 100 1.89 6.55 -6.80
N HIS A 101 0.69 6.32 -7.31
CA HIS A 101 -0.53 6.63 -6.56
C HIS A 101 -0.67 5.72 -5.34
N VAL A 102 -0.36 4.42 -5.46
CA VAL A 102 -0.31 3.50 -4.32
C VAL A 102 0.73 3.94 -3.30
N GLU A 103 1.94 4.27 -3.74
CA GLU A 103 3.00 4.79 -2.85
C GLU A 103 2.54 5.99 -2.02
N LYS A 104 1.78 6.90 -2.63
CA LYS A 104 1.28 8.11 -1.96
C LYS A 104 0.06 7.88 -1.07
N SER A 105 -0.73 6.84 -1.33
CA SER A 105 -2.03 6.63 -0.67
C SER A 105 -2.03 5.48 0.34
N VAL A 106 -1.00 4.63 0.37
CA VAL A 106 -0.96 3.46 1.26
C VAL A 106 -1.11 3.83 2.74
N VAL A 107 -0.52 4.95 3.18
CA VAL A 107 -0.61 5.45 4.56
C VAL A 107 -2.03 5.90 4.90
N ASP A 108 -2.69 6.59 3.97
CA ASP A 108 -4.06 7.07 4.14
C ASP A 108 -5.07 5.92 4.16
N CYS A 109 -4.83 4.89 3.33
CA CYS A 109 -5.59 3.65 3.33
C CYS A 109 -5.41 2.89 4.66
N GLU A 110 -4.17 2.71 5.12
CA GLU A 110 -3.86 2.06 6.40
C GLU A 110 -4.53 2.77 7.59
N THR A 111 -4.43 4.10 7.63
CA THR A 111 -5.04 4.93 8.67
C THR A 111 -6.56 4.81 8.67
N ALA A 112 -7.18 4.84 7.48
CA ALA A 112 -8.63 4.68 7.36
C ALA A 112 -9.08 3.27 7.78
N ALA A 113 -8.32 2.23 7.43
CA ALA A 113 -8.63 0.86 7.82
C ALA A 113 -8.52 0.65 9.34
N HIS A 114 -7.50 1.22 9.99
CA HIS A 114 -7.43 1.24 11.46
C HIS A 114 -8.56 2.04 12.12
N SER A 115 -9.07 3.07 11.45
CA SER A 115 -10.22 3.83 11.97
C SER A 115 -11.48 2.97 11.99
N VAL A 116 -11.72 2.18 10.95
CA VAL A 116 -12.81 1.18 10.91
C VAL A 116 -12.60 0.13 12.02
N GLU A 117 -11.38 -0.39 12.15
CA GLU A 117 -11.03 -1.38 13.17
C GLU A 117 -11.32 -0.87 14.60
N ALA A 118 -10.98 0.38 14.89
CA ALA A 118 -11.23 0.99 16.19
C ALA A 118 -12.73 1.08 16.49
N LEU A 119 -13.55 1.46 15.50
CA LEU A 119 -15.01 1.53 15.65
C LEU A 119 -15.64 0.15 15.83
N LEU A 120 -15.17 -0.85 15.10
CA LEU A 120 -15.60 -2.25 15.24
C LEU A 120 -15.27 -2.82 16.62
N LYS A 121 -14.11 -2.50 17.18
CA LYS A 121 -13.72 -2.91 18.54
C LYS A 121 -14.45 -2.17 19.66
N ALA A 122 -15.01 -1.00 19.36
CA ALA A 122 -15.77 -0.18 20.31
C ALA A 122 -17.28 -0.49 20.31
N ARG A 123 -17.73 -1.40 19.44
CA ARG A 123 -19.12 -1.89 19.35
C ARG A 123 -19.54 -2.67 20.59
#